data_AF-A0A7C1BSE7-F1
#
_entry.id   AF-A0A7C1BSE7-F1
#
_cell.length_a   1.000
_cell.length_b   1.000
_cell.length_c   1.000
_cell.angle_alpha   90.00
_cell.angle_beta   90.00
_cell.angle_gamma   90.00
#
_symmetry.space_group_name_H-M   'P 1'
#
loop_
_entity.id
_entity.type
_entity.pdbx_description
1 polymer ?
#
loop_
_entity_poly.entity_id
_entity_poly.type
_entity_poly.pdbx_seq_one_letter_code
_entity_poly.pdbx_strand_id
1 'polypeptide(L)'
;MRLQINNFKKWFPCLLLLLLLIPTLDVSGQPMYWVALNYDVEIDGSGTAYIIVKLHPIDSYGKSLLANEEILQNLMEEEESVAEEAVLLFTESPYLTEYKVIEHAHLDESKLVYCDVLNTGRMQEYKGAVVLTIELHLNSTTAIEHIADNIYQVIIADFYTIQDPRSWIDVLNITIIEDAQLINFSYLPSHANPPQREGNNLLWVNRNEPEAPDFYLLTLKLPRIVFSKRESKISVEISSISSEDHYLYIEVKNTSEESGYVDITLLGDNSEQTRRVFLTPLESVTLSFPYRGETEVRVTADGKLLAEKSLPQSASPELSNTYIKYFAIVLSVVGFIVVIVGIYFGKEEKSEESPPLPPPSSS
;
A
#
# COMPACT_ATOMS: atom_id res chain seq x y z
N MET A 1 -49.45 9.59 -6.00
CA MET A 1 -48.18 8.82 -5.96
C MET A 1 -48.34 7.62 -5.01
N ARG A 2 -49.11 6.60 -5.44
CA ARG A 2 -49.50 5.43 -4.62
C ARG A 2 -49.32 4.13 -5.41
N LEU A 3 -48.22 4.04 -6.15
CA LEU A 3 -47.99 3.00 -7.16
C LEU A 3 -46.55 2.47 -7.08
N GLN A 4 -46.06 2.10 -5.88
CA GLN A 4 -44.83 1.29 -5.78
C GLN A 4 -44.81 0.24 -4.65
N ILE A 5 -45.79 0.21 -3.74
CA ILE A 5 -45.78 -0.75 -2.61
C ILE A 5 -46.28 -2.14 -3.01
N ASN A 6 -47.14 -2.25 -4.05
CA ASN A 6 -47.77 -3.53 -4.41
C ASN A 6 -46.85 -4.52 -5.14
N ASN A 7 -45.78 -4.05 -5.79
CA ASN A 7 -44.81 -4.95 -6.42
C ASN A 7 -43.88 -5.56 -5.37
N PHE A 8 -43.52 -4.84 -4.31
CA PHE A 8 -42.65 -5.37 -3.27
C PHE A 8 -43.22 -6.64 -2.62
N LYS A 9 -44.54 -6.68 -2.34
CA LYS A 9 -45.22 -7.87 -1.79
C LYS A 9 -45.22 -9.10 -2.70
N LYS A 10 -45.19 -8.92 -4.02
CA LYS A 10 -45.16 -10.04 -4.98
C LYS A 10 -43.77 -10.65 -5.12
N TRP A 11 -42.74 -9.82 -4.95
CA TRP A 11 -41.35 -10.24 -5.11
C TRP A 11 -40.72 -10.66 -3.77
N PHE A 12 -41.28 -10.21 -2.64
CA PHE A 12 -40.86 -10.60 -1.29
C PHE A 12 -40.78 -12.12 -1.08
N PRO A 13 -41.78 -12.95 -1.45
CA PRO A 13 -41.65 -14.40 -1.30
C PRO A 13 -40.58 -15.00 -2.20
N CYS A 14 -40.36 -14.48 -3.42
CA CYS A 14 -39.29 -14.95 -4.30
C CYS A 14 -37.89 -14.54 -3.79
N LEU A 15 -37.76 -13.32 -3.25
CA LEU A 15 -36.54 -12.83 -2.63
C LEU A 15 -36.22 -13.63 -1.36
N LEU A 16 -37.23 -13.92 -0.53
CA LEU A 16 -37.10 -14.75 0.66
C LEU A 16 -36.70 -16.19 0.29
N LEU A 17 -37.27 -16.74 -0.79
CA LEU A 17 -36.89 -18.06 -1.31
C LEU A 17 -35.45 -18.08 -1.85
N LEU A 18 -35.03 -17.00 -2.53
CA LEU A 18 -33.66 -16.84 -3.02
C LEU A 18 -32.66 -16.74 -1.84
N LEU A 19 -33.01 -15.99 -0.79
CA LEU A 19 -32.24 -15.87 0.45
C LEU A 19 -32.17 -17.18 1.24
N LEU A 20 -33.25 -17.98 1.22
CA LEU A 20 -33.32 -19.31 1.84
C LEU A 20 -32.59 -20.40 1.04
N LEU A 21 -32.17 -20.13 -0.19
CA LEU A 21 -31.34 -21.00 -1.04
C LEU A 21 -29.84 -20.70 -0.93
N ILE A 22 -29.45 -19.60 -0.27
CA ILE A 22 -28.04 -19.25 0.00
C ILE A 22 -27.33 -20.22 0.99
N PRO A 23 -27.98 -20.86 2.00
CA PRO A 23 -27.26 -21.68 2.98
C PRO A 23 -26.86 -23.07 2.48
N THR A 24 -26.97 -23.38 1.18
CA THR A 24 -26.48 -24.63 0.59
C THR A 24 -25.21 -24.47 -0.24
N LEU A 25 -24.64 -23.27 -0.28
CA LEU A 25 -23.25 -23.12 -0.71
C LEU A 25 -22.42 -23.47 0.51
N ASP A 26 -21.66 -24.57 0.44
CA ASP A 26 -20.57 -24.83 1.37
C ASP A 26 -19.57 -23.68 1.22
N VAL A 27 -19.79 -22.61 1.99
CA VAL A 27 -18.80 -21.55 2.17
C VAL A 27 -17.82 -22.10 3.19
N SER A 28 -16.88 -22.93 2.72
CA SER A 28 -15.66 -23.15 3.48
C SER A 28 -14.95 -21.81 3.57
N GLY A 29 -14.77 -21.30 4.79
CA GLY A 29 -13.81 -20.22 4.99
C GLY A 29 -12.45 -20.70 4.48
N GLN A 30 -11.70 -19.83 3.80
CA GLN A 30 -10.33 -20.15 3.42
C GLN A 30 -9.59 -20.65 4.67
N PRO A 31 -8.90 -21.81 4.60
CA PRO A 31 -8.11 -22.28 5.74
C PRO A 31 -7.15 -21.16 6.13
N MET A 32 -7.21 -20.72 7.39
CA MET A 32 -6.35 -19.67 7.90
C MET A 32 -4.96 -20.27 8.13
N TYR A 33 -4.08 -20.12 7.14
CA TYR A 33 -2.67 -20.48 7.24
C TYR A 33 -1.80 -19.27 6.92
N TRP A 34 -0.56 -19.33 7.38
CA TRP A 34 0.47 -18.32 7.17
C TRP A 34 1.44 -18.87 6.14
N VAL A 35 2.07 -18.00 5.37
CA VAL A 35 3.14 -18.39 4.45
C VAL A 35 4.41 -17.71 4.91
N ALA A 36 5.38 -18.50 5.38
CA ALA A 36 6.71 -17.99 5.66
C ALA A 36 7.36 -17.57 4.35
N LEU A 37 7.92 -16.36 4.34
CA LEU A 37 8.39 -15.69 3.11
C LEU A 37 9.88 -15.38 3.21
N ASN A 38 10.67 -16.13 2.46
CA ASN A 38 12.12 -15.98 2.43
C ASN A 38 12.56 -15.68 1.00
N TYR A 39 13.46 -14.70 0.81
CA TYR A 39 14.03 -14.35 -0.48
C TYR A 39 15.53 -14.61 -0.50
N ASP A 40 16.01 -15.29 -1.54
CA ASP A 40 17.40 -15.11 -1.98
C ASP A 40 17.41 -14.20 -3.21
N VAL A 41 18.33 -13.25 -3.24
CA VAL A 41 18.49 -12.29 -4.34
C VAL A 41 19.93 -12.34 -4.81
N GLU A 42 20.16 -12.69 -6.07
CA GLU A 42 21.49 -12.68 -6.67
C GLU A 42 21.60 -11.53 -7.67
N ILE A 43 22.65 -10.71 -7.58
CA ILE A 43 22.85 -9.56 -8.50
C ILE A 43 24.18 -9.72 -9.22
N ASP A 44 24.13 -9.71 -10.55
CA ASP A 44 25.29 -9.87 -11.43
C ASP A 44 25.86 -8.52 -11.91
N GLY A 45 27.02 -8.57 -12.58
CA GLY A 45 27.70 -7.40 -13.13
C GLY A 45 27.00 -6.73 -14.33
N SER A 46 25.99 -7.38 -14.92
CA SER A 46 25.13 -6.80 -15.96
C SER A 46 23.97 -5.98 -15.39
N GLY A 47 23.77 -6.03 -14.07
CA GLY A 47 22.62 -5.42 -13.42
C GLY A 47 21.36 -6.28 -13.55
N THR A 48 21.51 -7.59 -13.76
CA THR A 48 20.43 -8.55 -13.68
C THR A 48 20.33 -9.05 -12.24
N ALA A 49 19.10 -9.01 -11.71
CA ALA A 49 18.74 -9.56 -10.42
C ALA A 49 17.94 -10.85 -10.63
N TYR A 50 18.35 -11.90 -9.93
CA TYR A 50 17.65 -13.17 -9.81
C TYR A 50 16.98 -13.23 -8.44
N ILE A 51 15.66 -13.22 -8.41
CA ILE A 51 14.86 -13.23 -7.19
C ILE A 51 14.33 -14.64 -7.02
N ILE A 52 14.85 -15.36 -6.03
CA ILE A 52 14.40 -16.70 -5.64
C ILE A 52 13.46 -16.55 -4.45
N VAL A 53 12.18 -16.76 -4.68
CA VAL A 53 11.14 -16.75 -3.65
C VAL A 53 11.04 -18.15 -3.05
N LYS A 54 10.97 -18.25 -1.72
CA LYS A 54 10.72 -19.51 -1.01
C LYS A 54 9.52 -19.34 -0.10
N LEU A 55 8.48 -20.11 -0.39
CA LEU A 55 7.22 -20.09 0.34
C LEU A 55 7.04 -21.39 1.12
N HIS A 56 6.70 -21.29 2.40
CA HIS A 56 6.34 -22.45 3.22
C HIS A 56 5.03 -22.20 3.96
N PRO A 57 3.95 -22.95 3.66
CA PRO A 57 2.68 -22.79 4.37
C PRO A 57 2.73 -23.43 5.75
N ILE A 58 2.25 -22.71 6.76
CA ILE A 58 2.32 -23.09 8.17
C ILE A 58 0.97 -22.79 8.84
N ASP A 59 0.50 -23.67 9.72
CA ASP A 59 -0.68 -23.39 10.52
C ASP A 59 -0.40 -22.45 11.71
N SER A 60 -1.45 -22.02 12.40
CA SER A 60 -1.35 -21.13 13.58
C SER A 60 -0.60 -21.75 14.78
N TYR A 61 -0.26 -23.04 14.73
CA TYR A 61 0.53 -23.73 15.74
C TYR A 61 1.99 -23.96 15.31
N GLY A 62 2.40 -23.42 14.16
CA GLY A 62 3.75 -23.57 13.65
C GLY A 62 4.00 -24.91 12.95
N LYS A 63 2.96 -25.66 12.56
CA LYS A 63 3.09 -26.93 11.85
C LYS A 63 3.09 -26.71 10.35
N SER A 64 4.05 -27.34 9.66
CA SER A 64 4.12 -27.35 8.19
C SER A 64 2.83 -27.91 7.57
N LEU A 65 2.37 -27.25 6.52
CA LEU A 65 1.23 -27.64 5.70
C LEU A 65 1.62 -28.08 4.29
N LEU A 66 2.91 -28.29 3.99
CA LEU A 66 3.37 -28.76 2.68
C LEU A 66 2.78 -30.11 2.26
N ALA A 67 2.40 -30.95 3.23
CA ALA A 67 1.75 -32.23 2.96
C ALA A 67 0.26 -32.10 2.59
N ASN A 68 -0.31 -30.90 2.66
CA ASN A 68 -1.68 -30.63 2.21
C ASN A 68 -1.66 -30.27 0.71
N GLU A 69 -2.08 -31.22 -0.12
CA GLU A 69 -2.08 -31.09 -1.58
C GLU A 69 -2.91 -29.89 -2.08
N GLU A 70 -4.03 -29.57 -1.43
CA GLU A 70 -4.87 -28.43 -1.81
C GLU A 70 -4.15 -27.10 -1.59
N ILE A 71 -3.51 -26.93 -0.42
CA ILE A 71 -2.74 -25.72 -0.11
C ILE A 71 -1.53 -25.60 -1.04
N LEU A 72 -0.83 -26.71 -1.27
CA LEU A 72 0.34 -26.74 -2.14
C LEU A 72 -0.03 -26.36 -3.58
N GLN A 73 -1.13 -26.90 -4.10
CA GLN A 73 -1.62 -26.58 -5.43
C GLN A 73 -2.04 -25.12 -5.54
N ASN A 74 -2.79 -24.59 -4.56
CA ASN A 74 -3.18 -23.18 -4.55
C ASN A 74 -1.96 -22.24 -4.57
N LEU A 75 -0.92 -22.52 -3.77
CA LEU A 75 0.31 -21.72 -3.78
C LEU A 75 1.05 -21.75 -5.13
N MET A 76 1.00 -22.88 -5.84
CA MET A 76 1.59 -22.99 -7.18
C MET A 76 0.74 -22.27 -8.24
N GLU A 77 -0.58 -22.29 -8.10
CA GLU A 77 -1.51 -21.60 -9.01
C GLU A 77 -1.46 -20.06 -8.83
N GLU A 78 -1.06 -19.56 -7.66
CA GLU A 78 -0.85 -18.14 -7.35
C GLU A 78 0.51 -17.58 -7.86
N GLU A 79 1.24 -18.32 -8.71
CA GLU A 79 2.57 -17.94 -9.24
C GLU A 79 2.65 -16.49 -9.74
N GLU A 80 1.68 -16.06 -10.53
CA GLU A 80 1.67 -14.72 -11.13
C GLU A 80 1.61 -13.62 -10.04
N SER A 81 0.76 -13.81 -9.03
CA SER A 81 0.65 -12.88 -7.90
C SER A 81 1.94 -12.85 -7.07
N VAL A 82 2.53 -14.01 -6.81
CA VAL A 82 3.81 -14.12 -6.08
C VAL A 82 4.93 -13.45 -6.88
N ALA A 83 4.94 -13.59 -8.21
CA ALA A 83 5.93 -12.95 -9.06
C ALA A 83 5.80 -11.42 -9.04
N GLU A 84 4.57 -10.91 -9.15
CA GLU A 84 4.28 -9.48 -9.05
C GLU A 84 4.73 -8.91 -7.70
N GLU A 85 4.43 -9.61 -6.60
CA GLU A 85 4.87 -9.21 -5.25
C GLU A 85 6.40 -9.24 -5.12
N ALA A 86 7.06 -10.28 -5.62
CA ALA A 86 8.52 -10.39 -5.55
C ALA A 86 9.23 -9.28 -6.34
N VAL A 87 8.66 -8.83 -7.47
CA VAL A 87 9.24 -7.76 -8.29
C VAL A 87 9.15 -6.40 -7.59
N LEU A 88 8.19 -6.21 -6.66
CA LEU A 88 8.09 -4.99 -5.84
C LEU A 88 9.33 -4.72 -4.98
N LEU A 89 10.18 -5.73 -4.75
CA LEU A 89 11.50 -5.53 -4.16
C LEU A 89 12.31 -4.45 -4.91
N PHE A 90 12.12 -4.32 -6.22
CA PHE A 90 12.92 -3.46 -7.09
C PHE A 90 12.11 -2.42 -7.87
N THR A 91 10.80 -2.32 -7.66
CA THR A 91 9.95 -1.38 -8.41
C THR A 91 8.74 -0.94 -7.62
N GLU A 92 8.21 0.24 -7.91
CA GLU A 92 6.93 0.71 -7.37
C GLU A 92 5.73 0.20 -8.18
N SER A 93 5.95 -0.33 -9.39
CA SER A 93 4.88 -0.86 -10.24
C SER A 93 5.32 -2.10 -11.04
N PRO A 94 4.86 -3.29 -10.64
CA PRO A 94 5.27 -4.55 -11.24
C PRO A 94 4.73 -4.69 -12.68
N TYR A 95 3.54 -4.15 -12.95
CA TYR A 95 2.89 -4.17 -14.28
C TYR A 95 3.66 -3.42 -15.38
N LEU A 96 4.59 -2.55 -14.99
CA LEU A 96 5.37 -1.71 -15.90
C LEU A 96 6.82 -2.17 -16.01
N THR A 97 7.18 -3.17 -15.22
CA THR A 97 8.54 -3.64 -15.10
C THR A 97 8.67 -4.91 -15.91
N GLU A 98 9.60 -4.92 -16.87
CA GLU A 98 9.88 -6.13 -17.63
C GLU A 98 10.65 -7.12 -16.74
N TYR A 99 10.02 -8.25 -16.44
CA TYR A 99 10.61 -9.38 -15.73
C TYR A 99 10.22 -10.70 -16.41
N LYS A 100 10.94 -11.77 -16.06
CA LYS A 100 10.67 -13.11 -16.59
C LYS A 100 10.75 -14.14 -15.48
N VAL A 101 9.72 -14.97 -15.35
CA VAL A 101 9.80 -16.21 -14.57
C VAL A 101 10.71 -17.19 -15.33
N ILE A 102 11.86 -17.53 -14.74
CA ILE A 102 12.83 -18.46 -15.33
C ILE A 102 12.76 -19.86 -14.72
N GLU A 103 12.20 -19.97 -13.52
CA GLU A 103 11.90 -21.23 -12.86
C GLU A 103 10.49 -21.13 -12.27
N HIS A 104 9.54 -21.84 -12.87
CA HIS A 104 8.15 -21.84 -12.43
C HIS A 104 7.98 -22.48 -11.04
N ALA A 105 6.90 -22.10 -10.36
CA ALA A 105 6.55 -22.54 -9.03
C ALA A 105 6.54 -24.07 -8.93
N HIS A 106 7.41 -24.61 -8.07
CA HIS A 106 7.49 -26.05 -7.82
C HIS A 106 7.96 -26.32 -6.39
N LEU A 107 7.67 -27.52 -5.89
CA LEU A 107 8.12 -27.95 -4.56
C LEU A 107 9.58 -28.40 -4.63
N ASP A 108 10.44 -27.79 -3.82
CA ASP A 108 11.81 -28.23 -3.59
C ASP A 108 12.00 -28.60 -2.11
N GLU A 109 12.10 -29.91 -1.83
CA GLU A 109 12.29 -30.45 -0.47
C GLU A 109 13.69 -30.19 0.10
N SER A 110 14.64 -29.74 -0.72
CA SER A 110 16.02 -29.45 -0.29
C SER A 110 16.18 -28.05 0.31
N LYS A 111 15.25 -27.12 0.03
CA LYS A 111 15.30 -25.76 0.57
C LYS A 111 14.91 -25.73 2.04
N LEU A 112 15.44 -24.71 2.71
CA LEU A 112 15.10 -24.35 4.08
C LEU A 112 14.44 -22.97 4.08
N VAL A 113 13.41 -22.84 4.90
CA VAL A 113 12.68 -21.60 5.15
C VAL A 113 12.68 -21.36 6.65
N TYR A 114 12.84 -20.11 7.06
CA TYR A 114 12.85 -19.71 8.47
C TYR A 114 11.71 -18.75 8.75
N CYS A 115 11.03 -18.94 9.89
CA CYS A 115 9.96 -18.05 10.34
C CYS A 115 9.74 -18.19 11.85
N ASP A 116 9.31 -17.11 12.51
CA ASP A 116 8.92 -17.10 13.93
C ASP A 116 7.39 -17.00 14.07
N VAL A 117 6.68 -18.02 13.60
CA VAL A 117 5.19 -18.07 13.59
C VAL A 117 4.58 -17.88 14.98
N LEU A 118 5.28 -18.32 16.03
CA LEU A 118 4.80 -18.25 17.41
C LEU A 118 5.22 -16.96 18.14
N ASN A 119 5.91 -16.04 17.43
CA ASN A 119 6.43 -14.77 17.96
C ASN A 119 7.21 -14.96 19.28
N THR A 120 8.10 -15.94 19.29
CA THR A 120 8.90 -16.34 20.47
C THR A 120 10.26 -15.64 20.53
N GLY A 121 10.58 -14.82 19.52
CA GLY A 121 11.89 -14.23 19.27
C GLY A 121 12.90 -15.22 18.69
N ARG A 122 12.46 -16.35 18.13
CA ARG A 122 13.31 -17.43 17.62
C ARG A 122 12.80 -17.94 16.28
N MET A 123 13.66 -17.88 15.26
CA MET A 123 13.37 -18.48 13.97
C MET A 123 13.32 -20.00 14.08
N GLN A 124 12.21 -20.59 13.64
CA GLN A 124 12.08 -22.03 13.45
C GLN A 124 12.47 -22.37 12.00
N GLU A 125 13.20 -23.47 11.84
CA GLU A 125 13.56 -24.00 10.52
C GLU A 125 12.46 -24.93 10.00
N TYR A 126 12.09 -24.73 8.74
CA TYR A 126 11.14 -25.54 7.99
C TYR A 126 11.81 -26.12 6.75
N LYS A 127 11.69 -27.43 6.58
CA LYS A 127 12.25 -28.15 5.43
C LYS A 127 11.25 -28.19 4.28
N GLY A 128 11.74 -27.90 3.08
CA GLY A 128 10.99 -27.83 1.84
C GLY A 128 10.37 -26.45 1.62
N ALA A 129 10.20 -26.05 0.37
CA ALA A 129 9.51 -24.81 0.01
C ALA A 129 8.92 -24.91 -1.39
N VAL A 130 7.86 -24.15 -1.67
CA VAL A 130 7.52 -23.79 -3.05
C VAL A 130 8.48 -22.71 -3.49
N VAL A 131 9.19 -22.96 -4.59
CA VAL A 131 10.24 -22.09 -5.12
C VAL A 131 9.83 -21.54 -6.47
N LEU A 132 10.07 -20.25 -6.66
CA LEU A 132 9.87 -19.50 -7.90
C LEU A 132 11.12 -18.63 -8.12
N THR A 133 11.67 -18.64 -9.33
CA THR A 133 12.81 -17.77 -9.68
C THR A 133 12.46 -16.80 -10.79
N ILE A 134 12.71 -15.52 -10.53
CA ILE A 134 12.40 -14.41 -11.41
C ILE A 134 13.69 -13.71 -11.83
N GLU A 135 13.84 -13.47 -13.12
CA GLU A 135 14.89 -12.64 -13.71
C GLU A 135 14.35 -11.23 -13.98
N LEU A 136 15.09 -10.22 -13.52
CA LEU A 136 14.73 -8.81 -13.63
C LEU A 136 15.98 -7.99 -13.92
N HIS A 137 15.91 -7.11 -14.92
CA HIS A 137 17.02 -6.19 -15.16
C HIS A 137 16.82 -4.89 -14.38
N LEU A 138 17.77 -4.53 -13.51
CA LEU A 138 17.69 -3.32 -12.68
C LEU A 138 17.54 -2.03 -13.51
N ASN A 139 18.07 -2.01 -14.74
CA ASN A 139 17.94 -0.88 -15.65
C ASN A 139 16.51 -0.64 -16.17
N SER A 140 15.58 -1.58 -15.98
CA SER A 140 14.16 -1.43 -16.31
C SER A 140 13.32 -1.01 -15.11
N THR A 141 13.93 -0.76 -13.95
CA THR A 141 13.21 -0.47 -12.71
C THR A 141 13.54 0.88 -12.10
N THR A 142 12.79 1.26 -11.06
CA THR A 142 13.02 2.49 -10.27
C THR A 142 14.04 2.33 -9.14
N ALA A 143 14.58 1.12 -8.93
CA ALA A 143 15.44 0.79 -7.81
C ALA A 143 16.91 1.18 -7.99
N ILE A 144 17.33 1.66 -9.16
CA ILE A 144 18.75 1.92 -9.43
C ILE A 144 19.02 3.39 -9.75
N GLU A 145 20.00 3.97 -9.05
CA GLU A 145 20.47 5.33 -9.25
C GLU A 145 21.97 5.32 -9.59
N HIS A 146 22.37 6.12 -10.59
CA HIS A 146 23.78 6.27 -10.95
C HIS A 146 24.49 7.23 -9.99
N ILE A 147 25.61 6.78 -9.41
CA ILE A 147 26.44 7.63 -8.54
C ILE A 147 27.63 8.19 -9.33
N ALA A 148 28.47 7.31 -9.88
CA ALA A 148 29.69 7.68 -10.60
C ALA A 148 30.24 6.49 -11.40
N ASP A 149 30.78 6.72 -12.60
CA ASP A 149 31.35 5.66 -13.46
C ASP A 149 30.41 4.45 -13.59
N ASN A 150 30.84 3.26 -13.15
CA ASN A 150 30.04 2.03 -13.11
C ASN A 150 29.53 1.73 -11.70
N ILE A 151 29.39 2.74 -10.84
CA ILE A 151 28.92 2.62 -9.46
C ILE A 151 27.51 3.16 -9.37
N TYR A 152 26.63 2.34 -8.78
CA TYR A 152 25.21 2.57 -8.68
C TYR A 152 24.75 2.34 -7.24
N GLN A 153 23.73 3.08 -6.82
CA GLN A 153 22.93 2.73 -5.67
C GLN A 153 21.78 1.84 -6.14
N VAL A 154 21.63 0.67 -5.53
CA VAL A 154 20.49 -0.22 -5.73
C VAL A 154 19.69 -0.22 -4.43
N ILE A 155 18.39 0.03 -4.55
CA ILE A 155 17.43 0.09 -3.46
C ILE A 155 16.56 -1.16 -3.55
N ILE A 156 16.53 -1.94 -2.48
CA ILE A 156 15.60 -3.06 -2.34
C ILE A 156 14.58 -2.64 -1.30
N ALA A 157 13.29 -2.72 -1.62
CA ALA A 157 12.22 -2.36 -0.70
C ALA A 157 11.61 -3.62 -0.07
N ASP A 158 11.39 -3.61 1.25
CA ASP A 158 10.45 -4.53 1.88
C ASP A 158 9.04 -3.94 1.73
N PHE A 159 8.38 -4.26 0.62
CA PHE A 159 7.04 -3.72 0.33
C PHE A 159 6.00 -4.07 1.42
N TYR A 160 6.20 -5.16 2.17
CA TYR A 160 5.28 -5.60 3.20
C TYR A 160 5.29 -4.64 4.38
N THR A 161 6.48 -4.27 4.88
CA THR A 161 6.61 -3.30 5.99
C THR A 161 6.02 -1.93 5.65
N ILE A 162 6.12 -1.52 4.38
CA ILE A 162 5.59 -0.25 3.87
C ILE A 162 4.04 -0.27 3.80
N GLN A 163 3.43 -1.42 3.49
CA GLN A 163 1.99 -1.53 3.27
C GLN A 163 1.18 -1.99 4.50
N ASP A 164 1.69 -2.96 5.27
CA ASP A 164 1.08 -3.47 6.48
C ASP A 164 2.16 -3.66 7.56
N PRO A 165 2.12 -2.90 8.69
CA PRO A 165 3.10 -3.00 9.77
C PRO A 165 3.07 -4.35 10.53
N ARG A 166 2.31 -5.33 10.04
CA ARG A 166 2.26 -6.70 10.56
C ARG A 166 2.88 -7.74 9.61
N SER A 167 3.42 -7.30 8.47
CA SER A 167 4.03 -8.16 7.47
C SER A 167 5.43 -7.65 7.15
N TRP A 168 6.38 -8.57 7.00
CA TRP A 168 7.78 -8.27 6.70
C TRP A 168 8.40 -9.49 6.00
N ILE A 169 9.57 -9.30 5.40
CA ILE A 169 10.38 -10.40 4.87
C ILE A 169 11.10 -11.10 6.03
N ASP A 170 10.78 -12.36 6.30
CA ASP A 170 11.40 -13.15 7.39
C ASP A 170 12.93 -13.26 7.22
N VAL A 171 13.36 -13.57 6.00
CA VAL A 171 14.77 -13.70 5.64
C VAL A 171 15.00 -13.12 4.25
N LEU A 172 15.97 -12.21 4.16
CA LEU A 172 16.46 -11.68 2.90
C LEU A 172 17.96 -11.97 2.79
N ASN A 173 18.33 -12.74 1.78
CA ASN A 173 19.70 -13.14 1.53
C ASN A 173 20.16 -12.58 0.18
N ILE A 174 21.03 -11.58 0.20
CA ILE A 174 21.52 -10.93 -1.01
C ILE A 174 22.95 -11.39 -1.30
N THR A 175 23.16 -11.95 -2.48
CA THR A 175 24.48 -12.41 -2.95
C THR A 175 24.91 -11.64 -4.18
N ILE A 176 26.08 -11.00 -4.11
CA ILE A 176 26.67 -10.33 -5.26
C ILE A 176 27.55 -11.32 -6.04
N ILE A 177 27.14 -11.59 -7.28
CA ILE A 177 27.73 -12.61 -8.16
C ILE A 177 28.38 -11.97 -9.39
N GLU A 178 29.13 -12.78 -10.14
CA GLU A 178 29.61 -12.50 -11.50
C GLU A 178 30.01 -11.04 -11.83
N ASP A 179 31.27 -10.67 -11.60
CA ASP A 179 31.85 -9.35 -11.95
C ASP A 179 31.18 -8.12 -11.32
N ALA A 180 30.05 -8.25 -10.61
CA ALA A 180 29.56 -7.21 -9.71
C ALA A 180 30.41 -7.15 -8.43
N GLN A 181 30.47 -5.96 -7.82
CA GLN A 181 31.19 -5.77 -6.56
C GLN A 181 30.36 -4.95 -5.58
N LEU A 182 30.21 -5.48 -4.36
CA LEU A 182 29.65 -4.73 -3.24
C LEU A 182 30.68 -3.73 -2.72
N ILE A 183 30.43 -2.44 -2.93
CA ILE A 183 31.27 -1.35 -2.42
C ILE A 183 30.89 -1.00 -0.98
N ASN A 184 29.59 -0.82 -0.76
CA ASN A 184 29.03 -0.48 0.55
C ASN A 184 27.57 -0.94 0.65
N PHE A 185 27.05 -1.01 1.86
CA PHE A 185 25.62 -1.18 2.12
C PHE A 185 25.17 -0.34 3.30
N SER A 186 23.90 0.01 3.31
CA SER A 186 23.18 0.60 4.43
C SER A 186 21.73 0.14 4.38
N TYR A 187 20.94 0.49 5.37
CA TYR A 187 19.53 0.12 5.42
C TYR A 187 18.75 1.17 6.21
N LEU A 188 17.46 1.26 5.96
CA LEU A 188 16.54 2.17 6.62
C LEU A 188 15.35 1.38 7.18
N PRO A 189 14.86 1.75 8.37
CA PRO A 189 15.43 2.76 9.26
C PRO A 189 16.70 2.25 9.95
N SER A 190 17.55 3.16 10.44
CA SER A 190 18.87 2.80 11.00
C SER A 190 18.83 1.99 12.30
N HIS A 191 17.65 1.85 12.91
CA HIS A 191 17.43 1.04 14.11
C HIS A 191 17.04 -0.42 13.81
N ALA A 192 16.76 -0.76 12.55
CA ALA A 192 16.51 -2.14 12.12
C ALA A 192 17.76 -3.02 12.29
N ASN A 193 17.58 -4.34 12.20
CA ASN A 193 18.69 -5.27 12.38
C ASN A 193 19.74 -5.14 11.25
N PRO A 194 21.04 -5.14 11.57
CA PRO A 194 22.08 -5.22 10.57
C PRO A 194 22.14 -6.61 9.92
N PRO A 195 22.66 -6.71 8.68
CA PRO A 195 22.91 -8.01 8.06
C PRO A 195 24.09 -8.72 8.74
N GLN A 196 24.06 -10.04 8.67
CA GLN A 196 25.25 -10.86 8.78
C GLN A 196 25.97 -10.84 7.42
N ARG A 197 27.25 -10.49 7.41
CA ARG A 197 28.03 -10.41 6.17
C ARG A 197 29.04 -11.54 6.08
N GLU A 198 29.03 -12.25 4.95
CA GLU A 198 30.05 -13.24 4.60
C GLU A 198 30.53 -12.99 3.15
N GLY A 199 31.68 -12.32 3.02
CA GLY A 199 32.22 -11.95 1.70
C GLY A 199 31.28 -11.03 0.91
N ASN A 200 30.71 -11.57 -0.17
CA ASN A 200 29.75 -10.92 -1.08
C ASN A 200 28.28 -11.21 -0.72
N ASN A 201 28.04 -11.93 0.36
CA ASN A 201 26.71 -12.26 0.86
C ASN A 201 26.33 -11.35 2.04
N LEU A 202 25.08 -10.88 2.03
CA LEU A 202 24.45 -10.14 3.11
C LEU A 202 23.13 -10.85 3.48
N LEU A 203 23.06 -11.33 4.72
CA LEU A 203 21.91 -12.07 5.25
C LEU A 203 21.19 -11.26 6.33
N TRP A 204 19.95 -10.88 6.08
CA TRP A 204 19.01 -10.36 7.07
C TRP A 204 18.09 -11.46 7.57
N VAL A 205 17.89 -11.48 8.88
CA VAL A 205 16.99 -12.41 9.57
C VAL A 205 16.12 -11.57 10.49
N ASN A 206 14.87 -11.37 10.09
CA ASN A 206 13.92 -10.46 10.72
C ASN A 206 12.83 -11.27 11.44
N ARG A 207 12.66 -11.04 12.73
CA ARG A 207 11.72 -11.81 13.57
C ARG A 207 10.38 -11.12 13.76
N ASN A 208 10.36 -9.82 13.48
CA ASN A 208 9.23 -8.92 13.64
C ASN A 208 9.47 -7.68 12.76
N GLU A 209 8.41 -6.91 12.53
CA GLU A 209 8.46 -5.69 11.73
C GLU A 209 9.52 -4.66 12.22
N PRO A 210 9.66 -4.35 13.52
CA PRO A 210 10.68 -3.39 13.96
C PRO A 210 12.14 -3.80 13.70
N GLU A 211 12.37 -5.10 13.54
CA GLU A 211 13.68 -5.65 13.19
C GLU A 211 13.94 -5.63 11.68
N ALA A 212 12.90 -5.58 10.85
CA ALA A 212 12.98 -5.58 9.39
C ALA A 212 13.26 -4.18 8.84
N PRO A 213 14.26 -4.01 7.95
CA PRO A 213 14.40 -2.77 7.19
C PRO A 213 13.29 -2.58 6.16
N ASP A 214 12.77 -1.35 6.05
CA ASP A 214 11.92 -0.91 4.94
C ASP A 214 12.72 -0.89 3.63
N PHE A 215 13.99 -0.48 3.70
CA PHE A 215 14.87 -0.35 2.55
C PHE A 215 16.26 -0.92 2.83
N TYR A 216 16.77 -1.72 1.89
CA TYR A 216 18.13 -2.21 1.84
C TYR A 216 18.86 -1.48 0.71
N LEU A 217 19.91 -0.74 1.04
CA LEU A 217 20.61 0.16 0.13
C LEU A 217 21.99 -0.41 -0.16
N LEU A 218 22.25 -0.79 -1.41
CA LEU A 218 23.51 -1.37 -1.85
C LEU A 218 24.24 -0.40 -2.77
N THR A 219 25.48 -0.07 -2.46
CA THR A 219 26.36 0.59 -3.41
C THR A 219 27.12 -0.48 -4.17
N LEU A 220 26.77 -0.69 -5.43
CA LEU A 220 27.31 -1.74 -6.28
C LEU A 220 28.13 -1.16 -7.42
N LYS A 221 29.23 -1.83 -7.76
CA LYS A 221 29.90 -1.62 -9.04
C LYS A 221 29.39 -2.65 -10.05
N LEU A 222 28.74 -2.17 -11.10
CA LEU A 222 28.09 -2.97 -12.15
C LEU A 222 28.74 -2.66 -13.50
N PRO A 223 29.80 -3.38 -13.92
CA PRO A 223 30.63 -2.97 -15.04
C PRO A 223 29.99 -3.14 -16.42
N ARG A 224 28.93 -3.95 -16.55
CA ARG A 224 28.28 -4.28 -17.83
C ARG A 224 26.85 -3.78 -17.94
N ILE A 225 26.36 -3.03 -16.96
CA ILE A 225 24.99 -2.51 -17.01
C ILE A 225 24.84 -1.53 -18.18
N VAL A 226 23.77 -1.71 -18.95
CA VAL A 226 23.45 -0.85 -20.09
C VAL A 226 22.15 -0.14 -19.79
N PHE A 227 22.22 1.14 -19.46
CA PHE A 227 21.01 1.97 -19.43
C PHE A 227 20.65 2.31 -20.87
N SER A 228 19.66 1.64 -21.43
CA SER A 228 18.89 2.26 -22.49
C SER A 228 18.26 3.50 -21.86
N LYS A 229 18.84 4.68 -22.10
CA LYS A 229 18.12 5.95 -21.96
C LYS A 229 16.92 5.88 -22.89
N ARG A 230 15.85 5.23 -22.47
CA ARG A 230 14.53 5.50 -22.99
C ARG A 230 14.20 6.82 -22.35
N GLU A 231 14.54 7.90 -23.03
CA GLU A 231 13.95 9.19 -22.66
C GLU A 231 12.45 8.96 -22.70
N SER A 232 11.77 9.10 -21.55
CA SER A 232 10.33 9.00 -21.54
C SER A 232 9.79 9.99 -22.57
N LYS A 233 9.11 9.48 -23.60
CA LYS A 233 8.42 10.35 -24.57
C LYS A 233 7.08 10.79 -24.06
N ILE A 234 6.81 10.56 -22.76
CA ILE A 234 5.60 11.01 -22.13
C ILE A 234 5.47 12.52 -22.31
N SER A 235 4.32 12.92 -22.82
CA SER A 235 3.94 14.32 -22.95
C SER A 235 2.71 14.52 -22.10
N VAL A 236 2.74 15.52 -21.22
CA VAL A 236 1.65 15.77 -20.28
C VAL A 236 1.20 17.21 -20.42
N GLU A 237 -0.11 17.42 -20.30
CA GLU A 237 -0.71 18.74 -20.19
C GLU A 237 -1.42 18.91 -18.84
N ILE A 238 -1.41 20.14 -18.32
CA ILE A 238 -2.23 20.51 -17.16
C ILE A 238 -3.60 20.95 -17.67
N SER A 239 -4.54 20.00 -17.72
CA SER A 239 -5.88 20.18 -18.30
C SER A 239 -6.70 21.20 -17.52
N SER A 240 -6.72 21.09 -16.18
CA SER A 240 -7.48 22.01 -15.34
C SER A 240 -6.81 22.22 -13.97
N ILE A 241 -7.08 23.39 -13.39
CA ILE A 241 -6.71 23.73 -12.03
C ILE A 241 -7.95 24.37 -11.40
N SER A 242 -8.42 23.80 -10.30
CA SER A 242 -9.50 24.36 -9.50
C SER A 242 -9.10 24.41 -8.02
N SER A 243 -9.82 25.22 -7.26
CA SER A 243 -9.61 25.39 -5.82
C SER A 243 -10.94 25.21 -5.08
N GLU A 244 -10.97 24.34 -4.09
CA GLU A 244 -12.14 24.12 -3.23
C GLU A 244 -11.65 23.77 -1.81
N ASP A 245 -12.26 24.36 -0.78
CA ASP A 245 -12.05 24.02 0.63
C ASP A 245 -10.58 23.91 1.10
N HIS A 246 -9.75 24.88 0.72
CA HIS A 246 -8.29 24.92 1.00
C HIS A 246 -7.47 23.84 0.28
N TYR A 247 -8.03 23.18 -0.73
CA TYR A 247 -7.29 22.29 -1.62
C TYR A 247 -7.24 22.85 -3.04
N LEU A 248 -6.10 22.64 -3.70
CA LEU A 248 -5.95 22.75 -5.14
C LEU A 248 -6.17 21.38 -5.76
N TYR A 249 -7.03 21.32 -6.77
CA TYR A 249 -7.25 20.14 -7.58
C TYR A 249 -6.60 20.40 -8.93
N ILE A 250 -5.59 19.58 -9.25
CA ILE A 250 -4.80 19.70 -10.47
C ILE A 250 -5.12 18.47 -11.31
N GLU A 251 -5.72 18.70 -12.47
CA GLU A 251 -5.94 17.66 -13.46
C GLU A 251 -4.79 17.67 -14.46
N VAL A 252 -4.09 16.54 -14.55
CA VAL A 252 -3.05 16.32 -15.54
C VAL A 252 -3.48 15.20 -16.48
N LYS A 253 -3.12 15.33 -17.75
CA LYS A 253 -3.47 14.38 -18.79
C LYS A 253 -2.24 13.98 -19.60
N ASN A 254 -2.07 12.68 -19.81
CA ASN A 254 -1.08 12.16 -20.74
C ASN A 254 -1.59 12.32 -22.18
N THR A 255 -0.85 13.06 -23.00
CA THR A 255 -1.16 13.32 -24.41
C THR A 255 -0.32 12.47 -25.37
N SER A 256 0.54 11.61 -24.85
CA SER A 256 1.39 10.70 -25.62
C SER A 256 0.81 9.29 -25.74
N GLU A 257 1.41 8.49 -26.62
CA GLU A 257 1.12 7.05 -26.77
C GLU A 257 1.91 6.18 -25.77
N GLU A 258 2.82 6.77 -24.99
CA GLU A 258 3.66 6.08 -24.02
C GLU A 258 3.15 6.33 -22.59
N SER A 259 3.26 5.31 -21.75
CA SER A 259 2.98 5.44 -20.31
C SER A 259 4.24 5.90 -19.57
N GLY A 260 4.07 6.54 -18.41
CA GLY A 260 5.22 6.98 -17.63
C GLY A 260 4.85 7.65 -16.33
N TYR A 261 5.86 7.77 -15.46
CA TYR A 261 5.76 8.55 -14.23
C TYR A 261 5.98 10.02 -14.50
N VAL A 262 5.19 10.86 -13.84
CA VAL A 262 5.39 12.30 -13.79
C VAL A 262 5.33 12.80 -12.35
N ASP A 263 6.20 13.75 -12.04
CA ASP A 263 6.24 14.46 -10.78
C ASP A 263 5.53 15.80 -10.94
N ILE A 264 4.46 16.00 -10.16
CA ILE A 264 3.68 17.23 -10.13
C ILE A 264 4.07 17.99 -8.88
N THR A 265 4.76 19.11 -9.09
CA THR A 265 5.34 19.94 -8.05
C THR A 265 4.61 21.27 -7.97
N LEU A 266 4.03 21.56 -6.81
CA LEU A 266 3.53 22.87 -6.45
C LEU A 266 4.64 23.69 -5.79
N LEU A 267 4.87 24.89 -6.29
CA LEU A 267 5.90 25.81 -5.81
C LEU A 267 5.27 27.12 -5.33
N GLY A 268 5.70 27.58 -4.15
CA GLY A 268 5.40 28.89 -3.59
C GLY A 268 6.62 29.48 -2.89
N ASP A 269 6.49 30.71 -2.39
CA ASP A 269 7.60 31.48 -1.80
C ASP A 269 8.36 30.73 -0.69
N ASN A 270 7.67 29.85 0.08
CA ASN A 270 8.26 29.03 1.14
C ASN A 270 7.64 27.61 1.22
N SER A 271 7.07 27.12 0.12
CA SER A 271 6.37 25.83 0.11
C SER A 271 6.62 25.09 -1.19
N GLU A 272 7.07 23.85 -1.07
CA GLU A 272 7.23 22.91 -2.18
C GLU A 272 6.49 21.62 -1.81
N GLN A 273 5.60 21.17 -2.70
CA GLN A 273 4.87 19.92 -2.53
C GLN A 273 4.92 19.14 -3.83
N THR A 274 5.45 17.92 -3.80
CA THR A 274 5.55 17.06 -4.98
C THR A 274 4.71 15.80 -4.79
N ARG A 275 4.00 15.39 -5.84
CA ARG A 275 3.39 14.06 -5.95
C ARG A 275 3.79 13.41 -7.26
N ARG A 276 4.22 12.16 -7.17
CA ARG A 276 4.46 11.30 -8.33
C ARG A 276 3.17 10.59 -8.71
N VAL A 277 2.88 10.52 -10.00
CA VAL A 277 1.75 9.76 -10.54
C VAL A 277 2.16 9.04 -11.81
N PHE A 278 1.64 7.82 -11.98
CA PHE A 278 1.77 7.08 -13.21
C PHE A 278 0.58 7.36 -14.12
N LEU A 279 0.83 7.62 -15.41
CA LEU A 279 -0.21 7.89 -16.39
C LEU A 279 -0.11 6.92 -17.56
N THR A 280 -1.18 6.22 -17.86
CA THR A 280 -1.33 5.45 -19.10
C THR A 280 -1.68 6.37 -20.28
N PRO A 281 -1.60 5.90 -21.54
CA PRO A 281 -1.85 6.75 -22.70
C PRO A 281 -3.28 7.29 -22.70
N LEU A 282 -3.42 8.59 -22.91
CA LEU A 282 -4.71 9.32 -22.94
C LEU A 282 -5.46 9.39 -21.60
N GLU A 283 -4.86 8.93 -20.51
CA GLU A 283 -5.43 9.00 -19.17
C GLU A 283 -5.32 10.41 -18.58
N SER A 284 -6.35 10.79 -17.80
CA SER A 284 -6.36 11.98 -16.96
C SER A 284 -6.47 11.58 -15.49
N VAL A 285 -5.70 12.23 -14.62
CA VAL A 285 -5.81 12.07 -13.17
C VAL A 285 -5.98 13.44 -12.52
N THR A 286 -6.82 13.51 -11.49
CA THR A 286 -6.98 14.70 -10.66
C THR A 286 -6.33 14.47 -9.30
N LEU A 287 -5.37 15.31 -8.94
CA LEU A 287 -4.69 15.26 -7.66
C LEU A 287 -5.11 16.44 -6.79
N SER A 288 -5.37 16.17 -5.50
CA SER A 288 -5.67 17.20 -4.51
C SER A 288 -4.45 17.54 -3.67
N PHE A 289 -4.14 18.83 -3.53
CA PHE A 289 -3.05 19.34 -2.71
C PHE A 289 -3.58 20.34 -1.69
N PRO A 290 -3.17 20.30 -0.42
CA PRO A 290 -3.51 21.37 0.52
C PRO A 290 -2.84 22.67 0.06
N TYR A 291 -3.62 23.74 -0.10
CA TYR A 291 -3.13 25.04 -0.54
C TYR A 291 -2.43 25.79 0.61
N ARG A 292 -1.16 26.14 0.42
CA ARG A 292 -0.32 26.86 1.40
C ARG A 292 0.26 28.16 0.86
N GLY A 293 -0.23 28.63 -0.29
CA GLY A 293 0.25 29.86 -0.94
C GLY A 293 1.15 29.59 -2.13
N GLU A 294 1.05 28.41 -2.75
CA GLU A 294 1.76 28.09 -3.97
C GLU A 294 1.28 28.98 -5.13
N THR A 295 2.23 29.34 -6.00
CA THR A 295 2.05 30.24 -7.13
C THR A 295 2.19 29.54 -8.47
N GLU A 296 2.71 28.32 -8.48
CA GLU A 296 3.09 27.62 -9.70
C GLU A 296 2.91 26.10 -9.57
N VAL A 297 2.51 25.47 -10.67
CA VAL A 297 2.51 24.01 -10.86
C VAL A 297 3.55 23.68 -11.94
N ARG A 298 4.44 22.74 -11.66
CA ARG A 298 5.35 22.11 -12.64
C ARG A 298 5.05 20.63 -12.74
N VAL A 299 5.12 20.10 -13.95
CA VAL A 299 5.07 18.66 -14.22
C VAL A 299 6.39 18.28 -14.87
N THR A 300 7.12 17.33 -14.28
CA THR A 300 8.41 16.86 -14.78
C THR A 300 8.40 15.34 -14.96
N ALA A 301 9.14 14.83 -15.93
CA ALA A 301 9.49 13.40 -16.04
C ALA A 301 10.98 13.27 -16.34
N ASP A 302 11.67 12.33 -15.70
CA ASP A 302 13.11 12.11 -15.86
C ASP A 302 13.95 13.39 -15.72
N GLY A 303 13.53 14.30 -14.83
CA GLY A 303 14.18 15.61 -14.63
C GLY A 303 13.94 16.64 -15.74
N LYS A 304 13.14 16.32 -16.77
CA LYS A 304 12.72 17.26 -17.83
C LYS A 304 11.37 17.88 -17.49
N LEU A 305 11.25 19.20 -17.69
CA LEU A 305 9.98 19.91 -17.57
C LEU A 305 9.08 19.56 -18.76
N LEU A 306 7.89 19.03 -18.46
CA LEU A 306 6.86 18.66 -19.43
C LEU A 306 5.78 19.74 -19.55
N ALA A 307 5.33 20.28 -18.42
CA ALA A 307 4.32 21.33 -18.37
C ALA A 307 4.55 22.27 -17.18
N GLU A 308 4.13 23.51 -17.34
CA GLU A 308 4.20 24.55 -16.30
C GLU A 308 2.97 25.44 -16.39
N LYS A 309 2.40 25.81 -15.25
CA LYS A 309 1.26 26.73 -15.19
C LYS A 309 1.27 27.54 -13.90
N SER A 310 1.17 28.86 -14.02
CA SER A 310 0.98 29.73 -12.87
C SER A 310 -0.41 29.55 -12.28
N LEU A 311 -0.49 29.52 -10.95
CA LEU A 311 -1.73 29.51 -10.21
C LEU A 311 -2.35 30.91 -10.20
N PRO A 312 -3.66 31.06 -10.47
CA PRO A 312 -4.31 32.35 -10.41
C PRO A 312 -4.31 32.90 -8.97
N GLN A 313 -4.02 34.19 -8.79
CA GLN A 313 -4.02 34.91 -7.50
C GLN A 313 -5.36 34.80 -6.72
N SER A 314 -6.43 34.40 -7.40
CA SER A 314 -7.77 34.21 -6.85
C SER A 314 -8.07 32.77 -6.37
N ALA A 315 -7.08 31.88 -6.28
CA ALA A 315 -7.24 30.56 -5.66
C ALA A 315 -7.37 30.59 -4.13
N SER A 316 -7.56 31.78 -3.54
CA SER A 316 -8.02 31.94 -2.17
C SER A 316 -9.47 31.46 -2.11
N PRO A 317 -9.80 30.38 -1.37
CA PRO A 317 -11.18 29.98 -1.19
C PRO A 317 -11.95 31.14 -0.53
N GLU A 318 -12.92 31.71 -1.24
CA GLU A 318 -13.93 32.52 -0.58
C GLU A 318 -14.70 31.57 0.34
N LEU A 319 -14.67 31.86 1.65
CA LEU A 319 -15.56 31.18 2.59
C LEU A 319 -16.99 31.41 2.12
N SER A 320 -17.60 30.39 1.51
CA SER A 320 -19.03 30.33 1.33
C SER A 320 -19.65 30.24 2.73
N ASN A 321 -19.92 31.42 3.30
CA ASN A 321 -20.52 31.65 4.62
C ASN A 321 -22.00 31.19 4.67
N THR A 322 -22.39 30.33 3.73
CA THR A 322 -23.72 29.81 3.49
C THR A 322 -24.03 28.68 4.48
N TYR A 323 -23.08 27.76 4.71
CA TYR A 323 -23.26 26.65 5.65
C TYR A 323 -23.31 27.12 7.11
N ILE A 324 -22.49 28.10 7.49
CA ILE A 324 -22.51 28.71 8.83
C ILE A 324 -23.86 29.42 9.08
N LYS A 325 -24.41 30.11 8.07
CA LYS A 325 -25.75 30.73 8.15
C LYS A 325 -26.85 29.68 8.32
N TYR A 326 -26.85 28.60 7.54
CA TYR A 326 -27.85 27.54 7.68
C TYR A 326 -27.74 26.83 9.03
N PHE A 327 -26.53 26.55 9.51
CA PHE A 327 -26.31 25.95 10.83
C PHE A 327 -26.82 26.84 11.95
N ALA A 328 -26.54 28.16 11.91
CA ALA A 328 -27.04 29.12 12.89
C ALA A 328 -28.59 29.23 12.89
N ILE A 329 -29.22 29.17 11.71
CA ILE A 329 -30.68 29.16 11.60
C ILE A 329 -31.26 27.87 12.20
N VAL A 330 -30.71 26.71 11.89
CA VAL A 330 -31.16 25.42 12.44
C VAL A 330 -31.02 25.42 13.96
N LEU A 331 -29.88 25.88 14.50
CA LEU A 331 -29.67 25.96 15.95
C LEU A 331 -30.67 26.89 16.64
N SER A 332 -31.00 28.02 15.99
CA SER A 332 -31.99 28.98 16.49
C SER A 332 -33.40 28.38 16.51
N VAL A 333 -33.77 27.62 15.47
CA VAL A 333 -35.07 26.93 15.40
C VAL A 333 -35.17 25.83 16.46
N VAL A 334 -34.12 25.02 16.63
CA VAL A 334 -34.08 23.98 17.68
C VAL A 334 -34.19 24.62 19.07
N GLY A 335 -33.43 25.69 19.34
CA GLY A 335 -33.53 26.43 20.60
C GLY A 335 -34.93 26.97 20.86
N PHE A 336 -35.60 27.51 19.84
CA PHE A 336 -36.96 28.01 19.94
C PHE A 336 -37.97 26.88 20.24
N ILE A 337 -37.82 25.71 19.62
CA ILE A 337 -38.66 24.53 19.90
C ILE A 337 -38.48 24.06 21.34
N VAL A 338 -37.24 24.00 21.85
CA VAL A 338 -36.94 23.60 23.24
C VAL A 338 -37.62 24.54 24.23
N VAL A 339 -37.59 25.86 23.97
CA VAL A 339 -38.28 26.85 24.82
C VAL A 339 -39.80 26.64 24.79
N ILE A 340 -40.40 26.43 23.62
CA ILE A 340 -41.84 26.17 23.51
C ILE A 340 -42.23 24.89 24.27
N VAL A 341 -41.47 23.80 24.08
CA VAL A 341 -41.71 22.52 24.77
C VAL A 341 -41.56 22.71 26.29
N GLY A 342 -40.52 23.42 26.74
CA GLY A 342 -40.32 23.74 28.16
C GLY A 342 -41.48 24.54 28.75
N ILE A 343 -42.07 25.48 28.00
CA ILE A 343 -43.24 26.25 28.46
C ILE A 343 -44.52 25.40 28.48
N TYR A 344 -44.72 24.52 27.48
CA TYR A 344 -45.94 23.72 27.38
C TYR A 344 -45.97 22.51 28.32
N PHE A 345 -44.82 21.89 28.58
CA PHE A 345 -44.71 20.71 29.44
C PHE A 345 -44.17 21.05 30.85
N GLY A 346 -43.65 22.26 31.06
CA GLY A 346 -43.17 22.75 32.36
C GLY A 346 -44.26 23.36 33.24
N LYS A 347 -45.40 22.67 33.41
CA LYS A 347 -46.41 23.03 34.41
C LYS A 347 -46.61 21.92 35.44
N GLU A 348 -45.90 22.11 36.56
CA GLU A 348 -46.19 21.76 37.97
C GLU A 348 -46.89 20.43 38.28
N GLU A 349 -46.11 19.44 38.74
CA GLU A 349 -46.55 18.53 39.80
C GLU A 349 -46.40 19.24 41.15
N LYS A 350 -47.53 19.65 41.73
CA LYS A 350 -47.65 20.06 43.13
C LYS A 350 -47.34 18.84 44.01
N SER A 351 -46.32 18.94 44.86
CA SER A 351 -45.95 17.90 45.82
C SER A 351 -47.11 17.59 46.79
N GLU A 352 -47.68 16.39 46.70
CA GLU A 352 -48.55 15.85 47.75
C GLU A 352 -47.70 15.48 48.98
N GLU A 353 -48.15 16.03 50.11
CA GLU A 353 -47.61 15.88 51.45
C GLU A 353 -47.63 14.40 51.88
N SER A 354 -46.46 13.83 52.21
CA SER A 354 -46.36 12.43 52.62
C SER A 354 -46.97 12.22 54.03
N PRO A 355 -47.87 11.24 54.23
CA PRO A 355 -48.42 10.96 55.56
C PRO A 355 -47.37 10.34 56.50
N PRO A 356 -47.47 10.58 57.83
CA PRO A 356 -46.42 10.24 58.78
C PRO A 356 -46.27 8.73 59.03
N LEU A 357 -45.02 8.32 59.28
CA LEU A 357 -44.58 6.94 59.49
C LEU A 357 -45.20 6.27 60.73
N PRO A 358 -45.51 4.96 60.67
CA PRO A 358 -45.97 4.21 61.84
C PRO A 358 -44.82 3.94 62.85
N PRO A 359 -45.15 3.83 64.15
CA PRO A 359 -44.15 3.66 65.21
C PRO A 359 -43.49 2.27 65.22
N PRO A 360 -42.28 2.17 65.78
CA PRO A 360 -41.45 0.96 65.70
C PRO A 360 -42.00 -0.18 66.58
N SER A 361 -41.97 -1.41 66.04
CA SER A 361 -42.25 -2.62 66.80
C SER A 361 -41.08 -2.99 67.72
N SER A 362 -41.39 -3.28 68.98
CA SER A 362 -40.50 -3.88 69.97
C SER A 362 -41.03 -5.26 70.34
N SER A 363 -40.10 -6.21 70.53
CA SER A 363 -40.22 -7.66 70.82
C SER A 363 -40.75 -8.57 69.73
#